data_AF-A0A537SC69-F1
#
_entry.id   AF-A0A537SC69-F1
#
_cell.length_a   1.000
_cell.length_b   1.000
_cell.length_c   1.000
_cell.angle_alpha   90.00
_cell.angle_beta   90.00
_cell.angle_gamma   90.00
#
_symmetry.space_group_name_H-M   'P 1'
#
loop_
_entity.id
_entity.type
_entity.pdbx_description
1 polymer ?
#
loop_
_entity_poly.entity_id
_entity_poly.type
_entity_poly.pdbx_seq_one_letter_code
_entity_poly.pdbx_strand_id
1 'polypeptide(L)'
;MSDELIAALKDHHVDISGAVAEAAKQGEPIQVPDMQAERPIPANELMLREGYRARLLVPLLRFHEIMGALVVRRKTPGEFSKNTIDLLRTFAAQSVLAIQNARLFQEIEEKGRQLELASQHKSQFVASMSHELRTPLRPR
;
A
#
# COMPACT_ATOMS: atom_id res chain seq x y z
N MET A 1 -8.56 -9.51 -16.71
CA MET A 1 -7.30 -8.73 -16.74
C MET A 1 -6.21 -9.72 -17.08
N SER A 2 -5.36 -9.45 -18.08
CA SER A 2 -4.31 -10.40 -18.49
C SER A 2 -3.18 -10.49 -17.44
N ASP A 3 -2.47 -11.62 -17.38
CA ASP A 3 -1.35 -11.81 -16.45
C ASP A 3 -0.18 -10.87 -16.77
N GLU A 4 0.04 -10.58 -18.05
CA GLU A 4 0.99 -9.55 -18.53
C GLU A 4 0.64 -8.18 -17.94
N LEU A 5 -0.65 -7.82 -17.89
CA LEU A 5 -1.11 -6.57 -17.29
C LEU A 5 -0.86 -6.51 -15.79
N ILE A 6 -1.06 -7.64 -15.09
CA ILE A 6 -0.79 -7.73 -13.65
C ILE A 6 0.70 -7.57 -13.36
N ALA A 7 1.56 -8.26 -14.13
CA ALA A 7 3.00 -8.16 -14.00
C ALA A 7 3.50 -6.74 -14.29
N ALA A 8 3.03 -6.12 -15.39
CA ALA A 8 3.37 -4.74 -15.73
C ALA A 8 2.93 -3.74 -14.66
N LEU A 9 1.76 -3.96 -14.02
CA LEU A 9 1.30 -3.14 -12.91
C LEU A 9 2.11 -3.33 -11.62
N LYS A 10 2.68 -4.51 -11.38
CA LYS A 10 3.53 -4.78 -10.21
C LYS A 10 4.93 -4.16 -10.35
N ASP A 11 5.51 -4.24 -11.55
CA ASP A 11 6.84 -3.67 -11.84
C ASP A 11 6.80 -2.14 -12.05
N HIS A 12 5.63 -1.60 -12.40
CA HIS A 12 5.45 -0.16 -12.41
C HIS A 12 5.31 0.38 -10.97
N HIS A 13 6.40 0.96 -10.48
CA HIS A 13 6.30 1.99 -9.45
C HIS A 13 5.43 3.11 -10.02
N VAL A 14 4.29 3.38 -9.38
CA VAL A 14 3.44 4.52 -9.72
C VAL A 14 4.28 5.77 -9.49
N ASP A 15 4.88 6.27 -10.56
CA ASP A 15 5.63 7.51 -10.50
C ASP A 15 4.63 8.60 -10.12
N ILE A 16 4.83 9.18 -8.94
CA ILE A 16 4.02 10.25 -8.36
C ILE A 16 4.35 11.57 -9.09
N SER A 17 4.54 11.52 -10.41
CA SER A 17 4.94 12.64 -11.26
C SER A 17 3.90 12.96 -12.36
N GLY A 18 2.78 12.22 -12.43
CA GLY A 18 1.67 12.46 -13.38
C GLY A 18 0.33 12.83 -12.69
N ALA A 19 -0.81 12.41 -13.28
CA ALA A 19 -2.16 12.64 -12.73
C ALA A 19 -2.33 12.13 -11.28
N VAL A 20 -1.57 11.12 -10.86
CA VAL A 20 -1.50 10.66 -9.46
C VAL A 20 -0.89 11.72 -8.56
N ALA A 21 0.16 12.40 -9.01
CA ALA A 21 0.81 13.52 -8.33
C ALA A 21 -0.11 14.73 -8.18
N GLU A 22 -0.90 15.02 -9.21
CA GLU A 22 -1.82 16.15 -9.22
C GLU A 22 -2.99 15.89 -8.28
N ALA A 23 -3.56 14.68 -8.32
CA ALA A 23 -4.62 14.26 -7.40
C ALA A 23 -4.12 14.30 -5.95
N ALA A 24 -2.88 13.86 -5.77
CA ALA A 24 -2.14 13.95 -4.52
C ALA A 24 -1.99 15.39 -4.02
N LYS A 25 -1.53 16.32 -4.87
CA LYS A 25 -1.32 17.73 -4.50
C LYS A 25 -2.61 18.45 -4.16
N GLN A 26 -3.69 18.16 -4.88
CA GLN A 26 -4.98 18.84 -4.72
C GLN A 26 -5.86 18.17 -3.66
N GLY A 27 -5.60 16.92 -3.34
CA GLY A 27 -6.43 16.11 -2.45
C GLY A 27 -7.80 15.76 -3.03
N GLU A 28 -7.98 15.94 -4.34
CA GLU A 28 -9.26 15.80 -5.03
C GLU A 28 -9.20 14.68 -6.08
N PRO A 29 -10.33 14.00 -6.37
CA PRO A 29 -10.38 13.00 -7.42
C PRO A 29 -10.07 13.60 -8.80
N ILE A 30 -9.24 12.89 -9.58
CA ILE A 30 -8.91 13.26 -10.95
C ILE A 30 -9.55 12.30 -11.94
N GLN A 31 -10.25 12.89 -12.90
CA GLN A 31 -10.87 12.18 -14.00
C GLN A 31 -9.99 12.27 -15.24
N VAL A 32 -9.84 11.13 -15.90
CA VAL A 32 -9.24 11.03 -17.23
C VAL A 32 -10.31 10.43 -18.13
N PRO A 33 -11.10 11.27 -18.81
CA PRO A 33 -12.24 10.82 -19.62
C PRO A 33 -11.81 10.00 -20.83
N ASP A 34 -10.61 10.26 -21.38
CA ASP A 34 -10.02 9.43 -22.42
C ASP A 34 -8.50 9.36 -22.28
N MET A 35 -8.00 8.16 -22.02
CA MET A 35 -6.58 7.86 -21.89
C MET A 35 -5.83 7.99 -23.23
N GLN A 36 -6.53 7.98 -24.38
CA GLN A 36 -5.90 8.24 -25.68
C GLN A 36 -5.42 9.68 -25.82
N ALA A 37 -6.03 10.63 -25.09
CA ALA A 37 -5.65 12.03 -25.11
C ALA A 37 -4.48 12.34 -24.16
N GLU A 38 -4.08 11.40 -23.30
CA GLU A 38 -2.93 11.56 -22.44
C GLU A 38 -1.61 11.32 -23.18
N ARG A 39 -0.52 11.84 -22.60
CA ARG A 39 0.83 11.56 -23.08
C ARG A 39 1.08 10.04 -23.07
N PRO A 40 1.60 9.46 -24.16
CA PRO A 40 1.92 8.04 -24.21
C PRO A 40 3.03 7.74 -23.21
N ILE A 41 2.71 6.90 -22.25
CA ILE A 41 3.65 6.24 -21.34
C ILE A 41 3.43 4.73 -21.48
N PRO A 42 4.46 3.88 -21.31
CA PRO A 42 4.33 2.43 -21.50
C PRO A 42 3.16 1.80 -20.74
N ALA A 43 2.93 2.26 -19.51
CA ALA A 43 1.78 1.85 -18.71
C ALA A 43 0.43 2.15 -19.38
N ASN A 44 0.26 3.34 -19.99
CA ASN A 44 -0.97 3.73 -20.66
C ASN A 44 -1.18 2.95 -21.96
N GLU A 45 -0.12 2.67 -22.72
CA GLU A 45 -0.20 1.89 -23.96
C GLU A 45 -0.74 0.48 -23.70
N LEU A 46 -0.24 -0.19 -22.66
CA LEU A 46 -0.73 -1.51 -22.30
C LEU A 46 -2.20 -1.48 -21.86
N MET A 47 -2.62 -0.46 -21.10
CA MET A 47 -4.03 -0.28 -20.72
C MET A 47 -4.92 -0.05 -21.95
N LEU A 48 -4.46 0.75 -22.91
CA LEU A 48 -5.16 1.01 -24.16
C LEU A 48 -5.29 -0.25 -25.02
N ARG A 49 -4.23 -1.08 -25.11
CA ARG A 49 -4.25 -2.38 -25.80
C ARG A 49 -5.27 -3.34 -25.20
N GLU A 50 -5.45 -3.31 -23.89
CA GLU A 50 -6.48 -4.09 -23.16
C GLU A 50 -7.90 -3.48 -23.28
N GLY A 51 -8.00 -2.32 -23.95
CA GLY A 51 -9.25 -1.64 -24.26
C GLY A 51 -9.74 -0.69 -23.16
N TYR A 52 -8.94 -0.39 -22.14
CA TYR A 52 -9.29 0.64 -21.17
C TYR A 52 -9.20 2.02 -21.80
N ARG A 53 -10.19 2.86 -21.53
CA ARG A 53 -10.35 4.17 -22.16
C ARG A 53 -10.49 5.31 -21.17
N ALA A 54 -11.11 5.09 -20.01
CA ALA A 54 -11.22 6.12 -18.99
C ALA A 54 -10.72 5.61 -17.64
N ARG A 55 -10.22 6.52 -16.81
CA ARG A 55 -9.84 6.23 -15.43
C ARG A 55 -10.24 7.35 -14.48
N LEU A 56 -10.59 6.98 -13.26
CA LEU A 56 -10.82 7.86 -12.14
C LEU A 56 -9.79 7.53 -11.06
N LEU A 57 -9.11 8.55 -10.59
CA LEU A 57 -8.09 8.45 -9.58
C LEU A 57 -8.58 9.15 -8.32
N VAL A 58 -8.66 8.42 -7.21
CA VAL A 58 -9.12 8.94 -5.93
C VAL A 58 -7.97 8.84 -4.93
N PRO A 59 -7.44 9.96 -4.43
CA PRO A 59 -6.31 9.92 -3.51
C PRO A 59 -6.72 9.32 -2.16
N LEU A 60 -5.83 8.52 -1.57
CA LEU A 60 -5.96 7.98 -0.22
C LEU A 60 -5.19 8.91 0.72
N LEU A 61 -5.89 9.84 1.39
CA LEU A 61 -5.27 10.91 2.17
C LEU A 61 -5.39 10.70 3.67
N ARG A 62 -4.35 11.07 4.41
CA ARG A 62 -4.33 11.14 5.87
C ARG A 62 -3.60 12.41 6.31
N PHE A 63 -4.26 13.31 7.02
CA PHE A 63 -3.65 14.56 7.52
C PHE A 63 -2.81 15.32 6.46
N HIS A 64 -3.30 15.37 5.21
CA HIS A 64 -2.62 15.96 4.05
C HIS A 64 -1.41 15.18 3.50
N GLU A 65 -1.15 13.97 4.00
CA GLU A 65 -0.19 13.02 3.44
C GLU A 65 -0.91 12.02 2.52
N ILE A 66 -0.29 11.70 1.38
CA ILE A 66 -0.81 10.71 0.44
C ILE A 66 -0.32 9.32 0.84
N MET A 67 -1.25 8.49 1.27
CA MET A 67 -1.01 7.09 1.60
C MET A 67 -1.03 6.19 0.35
N GLY A 68 -1.60 6.68 -0.75
CA GLY A 68 -1.75 5.98 -2.03
C GLY A 68 -2.88 6.55 -2.90
N ALA A 69 -3.37 5.75 -3.84
CA ALA A 69 -4.52 6.11 -4.67
C ALA A 69 -5.39 4.88 -4.99
N LEU A 70 -6.70 5.08 -4.99
CA LEU A 70 -7.67 4.15 -5.58
C LEU A 70 -7.88 4.50 -7.05
N VAL A 71 -7.65 3.55 -7.94
CA VAL A 71 -7.76 3.76 -9.40
C VAL A 71 -8.85 2.87 -9.98
N VAL A 72 -9.90 3.49 -10.51
CA VAL A 72 -10.97 2.79 -11.23
C VAL A 72 -10.80 3.03 -12.71
N ARG A 73 -10.87 1.96 -13.52
CA ARG A 73 -10.74 2.04 -14.98
C ARG A 73 -11.96 1.46 -15.66
N ARG A 74 -12.32 1.98 -16.83
CA ARG A 74 -13.39 1.45 -17.67
C ARG A 74 -13.00 1.46 -19.14
N LYS A 75 -13.63 0.60 -19.94
CA LYS A 75 -13.37 0.45 -21.38
C LYS A 75 -14.10 1.48 -22.26
N THR A 76 -15.00 2.26 -21.67
CA THR A 76 -15.75 3.32 -22.35
C THR A 76 -15.17 4.70 -22.01
N PRO A 77 -14.99 5.60 -22.99
CA PRO A 77 -14.56 6.97 -22.70
C PRO A 77 -15.64 7.75 -21.96
N GLY A 78 -15.28 8.96 -21.51
CA GLY A 78 -16.16 9.93 -20.85
C GLY A 78 -15.93 10.06 -19.34
N GLU A 79 -16.66 10.99 -18.75
CA GLU A 79 -16.57 11.29 -17.32
C GLU A 79 -17.30 10.25 -16.46
N PHE A 80 -16.90 10.19 -15.19
CA PHE A 80 -17.60 9.49 -14.13
C PHE A 80 -18.68 10.41 -13.56
N SER A 81 -19.82 9.82 -13.20
CA SER A 81 -20.89 10.59 -12.58
C SER A 81 -20.44 11.14 -11.21
N LYS A 82 -21.01 12.28 -10.80
CA LYS A 82 -20.76 12.85 -9.47
C LYS A 82 -21.02 11.83 -8.35
N ASN A 83 -22.11 11.08 -8.43
CA ASN A 83 -22.45 10.05 -7.44
C ASN A 83 -21.37 8.96 -7.35
N THR A 84 -20.79 8.55 -8.49
CA THR A 84 -19.68 7.58 -8.51
C THR A 84 -18.44 8.15 -7.84
N ILE A 85 -18.13 9.42 -8.09
CA ILE A 85 -16.99 10.11 -7.48
C ILE A 85 -17.18 10.21 -5.96
N ASP A 86 -18.35 10.65 -5.50
CA ASP A 86 -18.67 10.81 -4.07
C ASP A 86 -18.63 9.46 -3.32
N LEU A 87 -19.14 8.40 -3.95
CA LEU A 87 -19.06 7.04 -3.42
C LEU A 87 -17.61 6.60 -3.26
N LEU A 88 -16.79 6.79 -4.29
CA LEU A 88 -15.38 6.35 -4.25
C LEU A 88 -14.54 7.21 -3.32
N ARG A 89 -14.83 8.51 -3.15
CA ARG A 89 -14.24 9.35 -2.09
C ARG A 89 -14.52 8.77 -0.71
N THR A 90 -15.78 8.42 -0.44
CA THR A 90 -16.16 7.82 0.84
C THR A 90 -15.43 6.50 1.07
N PHE A 91 -15.36 5.66 0.04
CA PHE A 91 -14.65 4.39 0.11
C PHE A 91 -13.14 4.57 0.32
N ALA A 92 -12.52 5.55 -0.35
CA ALA A 92 -11.13 5.92 -0.16
C ALA A 92 -10.83 6.32 1.29
N ALA A 93 -11.68 7.16 1.89
CA ALA A 93 -11.54 7.58 3.28
C ALA A 93 -11.59 6.39 4.25
N GLN A 94 -12.50 5.44 4.04
CA GLN A 94 -12.60 4.23 4.87
C GLN A 94 -11.41 3.28 4.66
N SER A 95 -10.92 3.18 3.42
CA SER A 95 -9.75 2.35 3.08
C SER A 95 -8.49 2.84 3.79
N VAL A 96 -8.31 4.17 3.90
CA VAL A 96 -7.19 4.77 4.64
C VAL A 96 -7.17 4.32 6.10
N LEU A 97 -8.33 4.25 6.76
CA LEU A 97 -8.45 3.78 8.15
C LEU A 97 -8.13 2.28 8.25
N ALA A 98 -8.70 1.47 7.37
CA ALA A 98 -8.48 0.01 7.36
C ALA A 98 -7.00 -0.35 7.13
N ILE A 99 -6.34 0.32 6.18
CA ILE A 99 -4.91 0.12 5.88
C ILE A 99 -4.05 0.48 7.10
N GLN A 100 -4.37 1.56 7.80
CA GLN A 100 -3.66 1.94 9.01
C GLN A 100 -3.84 0.91 10.13
N ASN A 101 -5.07 0.45 10.35
CA ASN A 101 -5.35 -0.56 11.37
C ASN A 101 -4.57 -1.85 11.10
N ALA A 102 -4.52 -2.30 9.85
CA ALA A 102 -3.74 -3.46 9.46
C ALA A 102 -2.23 -3.27 9.72
N ARG A 103 -1.68 -2.10 9.36
CA ARG A 103 -0.25 -1.78 9.60
C ARG A 103 0.08 -1.72 11.09
N LEU A 104 -0.76 -1.06 11.88
CA LEU A 104 -0.58 -0.97 13.34
C LEU A 104 -0.65 -2.35 14.00
N PHE A 105 -1.59 -3.19 13.57
CA PHE A 105 -1.71 -4.55 14.06
C PHE A 105 -0.45 -5.38 13.75
N GLN A 106 0.05 -5.31 12.51
CA GLN A 106 1.30 -5.97 12.12
C GLN A 106 2.52 -5.47 12.94
N GLU A 107 2.59 -4.16 13.21
CA GLU A 107 3.67 -3.60 14.02
C GLU A 107 3.60 -4.09 15.47
N ILE A 108 2.40 -4.23 16.04
CA ILE A 108 2.19 -4.78 17.37
C ILE A 108 2.62 -6.25 17.42
N GLU A 109 2.20 -7.08 16.45
CA GLU A 109 2.60 -8.49 16.38
C GLU A 109 4.12 -8.66 16.29
N GLU A 110 4.77 -7.88 15.41
CA GLU A 110 6.22 -7.97 15.25
C GLU A 110 6.96 -7.53 16.52
N LYS A 111 6.54 -6.43 17.16
CA LYS A 111 7.12 -6.00 18.45
C LYS A 111 6.90 -7.04 19.55
N GLY A 112 5.75 -7.70 19.58
CA GLY A 112 5.45 -8.80 20.51
C GLY A 112 6.43 -9.97 20.34
N ARG A 113 6.63 -10.39 19.09
CA ARG A 113 7.59 -11.47 18.75
C ARG A 113 9.02 -11.13 19.15
N GLN A 114 9.45 -9.89 18.90
CA GLN A 114 10.79 -9.44 19.29
C GLN A 114 10.98 -9.42 20.82
N LEU A 115 9.94 -8.99 21.56
CA LEU A 115 9.98 -8.99 23.02
C LEU A 115 10.05 -10.41 23.59
N GLU A 116 9.30 -11.34 23.00
CA GLU A 116 9.30 -12.74 23.42
C GLU A 116 10.68 -13.39 23.22
N LEU A 117 11.29 -13.18 22.04
CA LEU A 117 12.65 -13.64 21.76
C LEU A 117 13.68 -13.05 22.74
N ALA A 118 13.59 -11.74 23.01
CA ALA A 118 14.48 -11.09 23.98
C ALA A 118 14.31 -11.66 25.40
N SER A 119 13.07 -11.98 25.80
CA SER A 119 12.76 -12.60 27.09
C SER A 119 13.31 -14.03 27.20
N GLN A 120 13.19 -14.82 26.12
CA GLN A 120 13.75 -16.17 26.05
C GLN A 120 15.28 -16.14 26.15
N HIS A 121 15.95 -15.27 25.39
CA HIS A 121 17.41 -15.10 25.47
C HIS A 121 17.86 -14.70 26.87
N LYS A 122 17.15 -13.76 27.51
CA LYS A 122 17.44 -13.36 28.89
C LYS A 122 17.28 -14.52 29.86
N SER A 123 16.23 -15.32 29.71
CA SER A 123 15.96 -16.47 30.58
C SER A 123 17.02 -17.57 30.42
N GLN A 124 17.42 -17.86 29.17
CA GLN A 124 18.49 -18.81 28.88
C GLN A 124 19.84 -18.35 29.43
N PHE A 125 20.13 -17.05 29.34
CA PHE A 125 21.33 -16.45 29.93
C PHE A 125 21.33 -16.62 31.46
N VAL A 126 20.23 -16.29 32.15
CA VAL A 126 20.14 -16.47 33.61
C VAL A 126 20.27 -17.95 34.01
N ALA A 127 19.66 -18.86 33.24
CA ALA A 127 19.74 -20.29 33.50
C ALA A 127 21.16 -20.86 33.32
N SER A 128 21.85 -20.49 32.24
CA SER A 128 23.23 -20.91 31.97
C SER A 128 24.21 -20.37 33.00
N MET A 129 24.13 -19.09 33.35
CA MET A 129 24.97 -18.49 34.41
C MET A 129 24.73 -19.15 35.77
N SER A 130 23.47 -19.47 36.11
CA SER A 130 23.14 -20.18 37.35
C SER A 130 23.70 -21.61 37.36
N HIS A 131 23.75 -22.28 36.21
CA HIS A 131 24.31 -23.61 36.07
C HIS A 131 25.84 -23.59 36.23
N GLU A 132 26.53 -22.60 35.65
CA GLU A 132 27.98 -22.42 35.79
C GLU A 132 28.38 -22.04 37.23
N LEU A 133 27.61 -21.16 37.87
CA LEU A 133 27.83 -20.77 39.27
C LEU A 133 27.43 -21.84 40.29
N ARG A 134 26.61 -22.83 39.90
CA ARG A 134 26.34 -24.03 40.71
C ARG A 134 27.33 -25.16 40.48
N THR A 135 28.18 -25.06 39.45
CA THR A 135 29.25 -26.02 39.16
C THR A 135 30.66 -25.49 39.46
N PRO A 136 30.95 -24.73 40.54
CA PRO A 136 32.31 -24.61 41.03
C PRO A 136 32.55 -25.73 42.07
N LEU A 137 33.66 -26.43 41.89
CA LEU A 137 34.29 -27.35 42.85
C LEU A 137 33.80 -28.82 42.86
N ARG A 138 34.16 -29.57 41.82
CA ARG A 138 34.77 -30.88 42.02
C ARG A 138 36.21 -30.86 41.50
N PRO A 139 37.22 -30.54 42.32
CA PRO A 139 38.55 -31.03 42.04
C PRO A 139 38.62 -32.53 42.39
N ARG A 140 39.35 -33.25 41.53
CA ARG A 140 39.73 -34.65 41.67
C ARG A 140 40.62 -34.90 42.88
#